data_AF-A0AAF5DES8-F1
#
_entry.id   AF-A0AAF5DES8-F1
#
_cell.length_a   1.000
_cell.length_b   1.000
_cell.length_c   1.000
_cell.angle_alpha   90.00
_cell.angle_beta   90.00
_cell.angle_gamma   90.00
#
_symmetry.space_group_name_H-M   'P 1'
#
loop_
_entity.id
_entity.type
_entity.pdbx_description
1 polymer ?
#
loop_
_entity_poly.entity_id
_entity_poly.type
_entity_poly.pdbx_seq_one_letter_code
_entity_poly.pdbx_strand_id
1 'polypeptide(L)'
;NRSYPYKWNKIYNICISFPGIFKECELEVESYTDYLVENNIQEFDVGQSADILYGANGCSNDYAKSLGIKYVFIIEIGSRKMYNFGFMIPKSYISKLAEEAFAEILVVSQKISKGNIVESNIK
;
A
#
# COMPACT_ATOMS: atom_id res chain seq x y z
N ASN A 1 -19.51 16.05 2.34
CA ASN A 1 -18.91 16.82 1.23
C ASN A 1 -17.47 16.37 1.01
N ARG A 2 -17.24 15.45 0.06
CA ARG A 2 -15.89 15.13 -0.45
C ARG A 2 -15.51 16.22 -1.46
N SER A 3 -14.79 17.23 -1.00
CA SER A 3 -14.12 18.19 -1.87
C SER A 3 -12.63 17.85 -1.83
N TYR A 4 -12.16 17.14 -2.85
CA TYR A 4 -10.72 17.02 -3.12
C TYR A 4 -10.22 18.42 -3.53
N PRO A 5 -9.19 18.95 -2.87
CA PRO A 5 -7.88 18.86 -3.48
C PRO A 5 -6.83 18.48 -2.44
N TYR A 6 -6.32 17.25 -2.48
CA TYR A 6 -5.17 16.89 -1.65
C TYR A 6 -3.92 17.59 -2.19
N LYS A 7 -3.35 18.50 -1.39
CA LYS A 7 -1.91 18.76 -1.38
C LYS A 7 -1.30 17.69 -0.48
N TRP A 8 -0.46 16.81 -1.04
CA TRP A 8 0.37 15.89 -0.27
C TRP A 8 1.18 16.70 0.76
N ASN A 9 0.94 16.48 2.06
CA ASN A 9 1.62 17.19 3.15
C ASN A 9 2.73 16.33 3.81
N LYS A 10 2.96 15.12 3.31
CA LYS A 10 4.01 14.20 3.78
C LYS A 10 4.77 13.58 2.59
N ILE A 11 6.01 13.18 2.85
CA ILE A 11 7.19 13.17 1.96
C ILE A 11 7.30 11.93 1.04
N TYR A 12 6.31 11.05 0.94
CA TYR A 12 6.55 9.69 0.44
C TYR A 12 5.75 9.31 -0.79
N ASN A 13 6.30 8.35 -1.54
CA ASN A 13 6.16 8.28 -2.99
C ASN A 13 5.07 7.34 -3.49
N ILE A 14 4.86 6.26 -2.76
CA ILE A 14 3.74 5.34 -2.83
C ILE A 14 3.46 4.99 -1.38
N CYS A 15 2.19 4.74 -1.06
CA CYS A 15 1.75 4.49 0.30
C CYS A 15 0.99 3.18 0.33
N ILE A 16 1.45 2.25 1.16
CA ILE A 16 0.69 1.06 1.50
C ILE A 16 0.08 1.25 2.86
N SER A 17 -1.23 1.09 2.91
CA SER A 17 -1.95 1.21 4.16
C SER A 17 -2.87 0.04 4.43
N PHE A 18 -3.13 -0.25 5.69
CA PHE A 18 -4.02 -1.34 6.10
C PHE A 18 -4.97 -0.88 7.23
N PRO A 19 -6.15 -1.51 7.38
CA PRO A 19 -7.01 -1.24 8.51
C PRO A 19 -6.32 -1.73 9.79
N GLY A 20 -6.20 -0.87 10.80
CA GLY A 20 -5.35 -1.02 12.00
C GLY A 20 -5.64 -2.19 12.95
N ILE A 21 -6.42 -3.17 12.53
CA ILE A 21 -6.94 -4.24 13.37
C ILE A 21 -6.15 -5.55 13.29
N PHE A 22 -5.14 -5.68 12.43
CA PHE A 22 -4.34 -6.91 12.31
C PHE A 22 -2.84 -6.61 12.21
N LYS A 23 -2.09 -7.05 13.22
CA LYS A 23 -0.63 -6.99 13.29
C LYS A 23 0.02 -7.75 12.14
N GLU A 24 -0.66 -8.76 11.59
CA GLU A 24 -0.19 -9.52 10.43
C GLU A 24 -0.12 -8.64 9.18
N CYS A 25 -1.07 -7.72 8.95
CA CYS A 25 -0.96 -6.80 7.83
C CYS A 25 0.27 -5.89 7.97
N GLU A 26 0.56 -5.43 9.19
CA GLU A 26 1.74 -4.62 9.49
C GLU A 26 3.03 -5.36 9.11
N LEU A 27 3.19 -6.60 9.62
CA LEU A 27 4.39 -7.42 9.36
C LEU A 27 4.61 -7.68 7.86
N GLU A 28 3.54 -7.93 7.09
CA GLU A 28 3.69 -8.20 5.66
C GLU A 28 4.11 -6.95 4.89
N VAL A 29 3.59 -5.78 5.27
CA VAL A 29 3.93 -4.52 4.61
C VAL A 29 5.29 -4.00 5.06
N GLU A 30 5.71 -4.21 6.32
CA GLU A 30 7.08 -3.98 6.78
C GLU A 30 8.08 -4.78 5.95
N SER A 31 7.82 -6.07 5.73
CA SER A 31 8.70 -6.92 4.93
C SER A 31 8.82 -6.47 3.47
N TYR A 32 7.81 -5.78 2.94
CA TYR A 32 7.86 -5.16 1.63
C TYR A 32 8.68 -3.87 1.64
N THR A 33 8.55 -3.05 2.68
CA THR A 33 9.41 -1.86 2.87
C THR A 33 10.88 -2.27 2.84
N ASP A 34 11.22 -3.34 3.55
CA ASP A 34 12.58 -3.88 3.56
C ASP A 34 13.04 -4.25 2.14
N TYR A 35 12.21 -4.98 1.38
CA TYR A 35 12.51 -5.33 -0.02
C TYR A 35 12.76 -4.10 -0.90
N LEU A 36 11.97 -3.04 -0.76
CA LEU A 36 12.13 -1.83 -1.56
C LEU A 36 13.38 -1.05 -1.21
N VAL A 37 13.69 -0.96 0.09
CA VAL A 37 14.92 -0.34 0.60
C VAL A 37 16.13 -1.11 0.10
N GLU A 38 16.11 -2.45 0.21
CA GLU A 38 17.17 -3.33 -0.27
C GLU A 38 17.42 -3.20 -1.78
N ASN A 39 16.36 -2.99 -2.58
CA ASN A 39 16.46 -2.87 -4.03
C ASN A 39 16.55 -1.41 -4.53
N ASN A 40 16.63 -0.43 -3.61
CA ASN A 40 16.72 1.00 -3.92
C ASN A 40 15.61 1.49 -4.88
N ILE A 41 14.40 0.92 -4.75
CA ILE A 41 13.31 1.12 -5.71
C ILE A 41 12.66 2.48 -5.50
N GLN A 42 12.34 2.88 -4.26
CA GLN A 42 11.74 4.19 -3.92
C GLN A 42 11.52 4.31 -2.39
N GLU A 43 11.31 5.53 -1.85
CA GLU A 43 10.93 5.74 -0.43
C GLU A 43 9.40 5.62 -0.28
N PHE A 44 8.91 4.77 0.62
CA PHE A 44 7.48 4.50 0.84
C PHE A 44 7.11 4.78 2.29
N ASP A 45 5.87 5.20 2.50
CA ASP A 45 5.25 5.19 3.83
C ASP A 45 4.44 3.92 4.00
N VAL A 46 4.59 3.31 5.17
CA VAL A 46 3.84 2.15 5.59
C VAL A 46 3.20 2.43 6.93
N GLY A 47 1.92 2.12 7.05
CA GLY A 47 1.21 2.23 8.31
C GLY A 47 -0.30 2.17 8.14
N GLN A 48 -1.03 2.59 9.17
CA GLN A 48 -2.47 2.68 9.08
C GLN A 48 -2.87 3.88 8.21
N SER A 49 -3.90 3.71 7.38
CA SER A 49 -4.37 4.76 6.46
C SER A 49 -4.66 6.08 7.19
N ALA A 50 -5.23 5.97 8.41
CA ALA A 50 -5.59 7.12 9.23
C ALA A 50 -4.37 7.93 9.71
N ASP A 51 -3.24 7.27 9.96
CA ASP A 51 -2.02 7.88 10.50
C ASP A 51 -1.16 8.52 9.40
N ILE A 52 -1.06 7.83 8.25
CA ILE A 52 -0.19 8.23 7.15
C ILE A 52 -0.90 9.18 6.17
N LEU A 53 -2.21 9.01 5.96
CA LEU A 53 -3.03 9.89 5.11
C LEU A 53 -3.86 10.84 5.97
N TYR A 54 -5.06 10.38 6.36
CA TYR A 54 -6.03 11.10 7.17
C TYR A 54 -7.14 10.13 7.61
N GLY A 55 -7.78 10.41 8.74
CA GLY A 55 -8.94 9.64 9.19
C GLY A 55 -10.09 9.71 8.17
N ALA A 56 -10.50 8.55 7.67
CA ALA A 56 -11.59 8.40 6.71
C ALA A 56 -12.48 7.21 7.12
N ASN A 57 -13.80 7.39 7.01
CA ASN A 57 -14.78 6.34 7.30
C ASN A 57 -15.43 5.84 6.02
N GLY A 58 -15.84 4.57 6.00
CA GLY A 58 -16.59 3.96 4.90
C GLY A 58 -15.73 3.69 3.66
N CYS A 59 -14.43 3.48 3.85
CA CYS A 59 -13.53 3.10 2.77
C CYS A 59 -13.71 1.61 2.42
N SER A 60 -13.39 1.23 1.18
CA SER A 60 -13.59 -0.15 0.70
C SER A 60 -12.77 -1.17 1.48
N ASN A 61 -11.58 -0.80 1.94
CA ASN A 61 -10.73 -1.61 2.80
C ASN A 61 -11.40 -1.88 4.16
N ASP A 62 -12.05 -0.88 4.78
CA ASP A 62 -12.72 -1.06 6.07
C ASP A 62 -13.92 -2.00 5.92
N TYR A 63 -14.66 -1.87 4.80
CA TYR A 63 -15.76 -2.78 4.48
C TYR A 63 -15.27 -4.21 4.20
N ALA A 64 -14.25 -4.39 3.36
CA ALA A 64 -13.65 -5.70 3.10
C ALA A 64 -13.17 -6.36 4.40
N LYS A 65 -12.60 -5.55 5.30
CA LYS A 65 -12.13 -6.01 6.59
C LYS A 65 -13.27 -6.43 7.53
N SER A 66 -14.39 -5.72 7.53
CA SER A 66 -15.56 -6.09 8.33
C SER A 66 -16.21 -7.40 7.87
N LEU A 67 -15.97 -7.83 6.62
CA LEU A 67 -16.35 -9.15 6.11
C LEU A 67 -15.40 -10.28 6.55
N GLY A 68 -14.34 -10.00 7.31
CA GLY A 68 -13.40 -10.99 7.82
C GLY A 68 -12.22 -11.32 6.89
N ILE A 69 -12.01 -10.53 5.83
CA ILE A 69 -10.85 -10.72 4.94
C ILE A 69 -9.55 -10.44 5.72
N LYS A 70 -8.66 -11.43 5.81
CA LYS A 70 -7.46 -11.36 6.65
C LYS A 70 -6.47 -10.29 6.18
N TYR A 71 -6.21 -10.22 4.88
CA TYR A 71 -5.25 -9.28 4.31
C TYR A 71 -5.96 -8.26 3.43
N VAL A 72 -5.88 -6.99 3.82
CA VAL A 72 -6.52 -5.88 3.12
C VAL A 72 -5.54 -4.72 3.09
N PHE A 73 -5.25 -4.21 1.90
CA PHE A 73 -4.30 -3.13 1.69
C PHE A 73 -4.92 -2.04 0.80
N ILE A 74 -4.44 -0.82 0.95
CA ILE A 74 -4.61 0.29 0.02
C ILE A 74 -3.25 0.55 -0.60
N ILE A 75 -3.22 0.81 -1.90
CA ILE A 75 -2.02 1.22 -2.63
C ILE A 75 -2.30 2.58 -3.26
N GLU A 76 -1.59 3.62 -2.82
CA GLU A 76 -1.63 4.94 -3.45
C GLU A 76 -0.45 5.07 -4.42
N ILE A 77 -0.74 5.00 -5.73
CA ILE A 77 0.29 4.97 -6.79
C ILE A 77 0.78 6.40 -7.09
N GLY A 78 2.09 6.61 -7.12
CA GLY A 78 2.71 7.90 -7.39
C GLY A 78 4.24 7.89 -7.38
N SER A 79 4.87 9.07 -7.45
CA SER A 79 6.30 9.22 -7.23
C SER A 79 6.65 10.66 -6.84
N ARG A 80 7.71 10.88 -6.04
CA ARG A 80 8.29 12.21 -5.76
C ARG A 80 8.53 13.02 -7.00
N LYS A 81 8.98 12.37 -8.07
CA LYS A 81 9.31 13.04 -9.34
C LYS A 81 8.05 13.52 -10.07
N MET A 82 6.88 13.08 -9.61
CA MET A 82 5.59 13.26 -10.23
C MET A 82 4.61 14.07 -9.37
N TYR A 83 5.05 14.59 -8.22
CA TYR A 83 4.20 15.37 -7.32
C TYR A 83 3.47 16.54 -8.02
N ASN A 84 4.10 17.13 -9.05
CA ASN A 84 3.52 18.22 -9.84
C ASN A 84 2.42 17.78 -10.81
N PHE A 85 2.32 16.49 -11.12
CA PHE A 85 1.29 15.98 -12.02
C PHE A 85 -0.03 15.70 -11.31
N GLY A 86 0.02 15.31 -10.03
CA GLY A 86 -1.16 14.82 -9.31
C GLY A 86 -1.82 13.70 -10.11
N PHE A 87 -3.10 13.88 -10.47
CA PHE A 87 -3.85 12.93 -11.31
C PHE A 87 -3.49 12.96 -12.81
N MET A 88 -2.76 13.98 -13.27
CA MET A 88 -2.45 14.21 -14.70
C MET A 88 -1.07 13.69 -15.09
N ILE A 89 -0.88 12.38 -14.93
CA ILE A 89 0.41 11.71 -15.17
C ILE A 89 0.73 11.64 -16.67
N PRO A 90 1.95 12.01 -17.12
CA PRO A 90 2.35 11.82 -18.51
C PRO A 90 2.38 10.34 -18.87
N LYS A 91 1.92 10.02 -20.09
CA LYS A 91 1.85 8.65 -20.61
C LYS A 91 3.17 7.86 -20.47
N SER A 92 4.32 8.55 -20.57
CA SER A 92 5.64 7.96 -20.43
C SER A 92 5.92 7.33 -19.06
N TYR A 93 5.17 7.68 -18.02
CA TYR A 93 5.33 7.11 -16.67
C TYR A 93 4.40 5.94 -16.38
N ILE A 94 3.38 5.69 -17.21
CA ILE A 94 2.34 4.68 -16.91
C ILE A 94 2.94 3.29 -16.75
N SER A 95 3.76 2.84 -17.72
CA SER A 95 4.38 1.51 -17.66
C SER A 95 5.25 1.33 -16.42
N LYS A 96 6.07 2.34 -16.11
CA LYS A 96 6.96 2.30 -14.94
C LYS A 96 6.17 2.22 -13.62
N LEU A 97 5.14 3.05 -13.45
CA LEU A 97 4.29 3.00 -12.26
C LEU A 97 3.54 1.67 -12.14
N ALA A 98 3.10 1.10 -13.26
CA ALA A 98 2.45 -0.20 -13.27
C ALA A 98 3.41 -1.33 -12.88
N GLU A 99 4.67 -1.28 -13.34
CA GLU A 99 5.73 -2.23 -12.95
C GLU A 99 6.03 -2.14 -11.45
N GLU A 100 6.16 -0.92 -10.91
CA GLU A 100 6.37 -0.68 -9.47
C GLU A 100 5.19 -1.21 -8.64
N ALA A 101 3.95 -0.84 -8.99
CA ALA A 101 2.74 -1.31 -8.30
C ALA A 101 2.53 -2.83 -8.46
N PHE A 102 2.93 -3.44 -9.56
CA PHE A 102 2.82 -4.89 -9.74
C PHE A 102 3.85 -5.64 -8.89
N ALA A 103 5.09 -5.13 -8.82
CA ALA A 103 6.13 -5.70 -7.94
C ALA A 103 5.66 -5.71 -6.48
N GLU A 104 4.99 -4.64 -6.05
CA GLU A 104 4.35 -4.53 -4.74
C GLU A 104 3.35 -5.64 -4.45
N ILE A 105 2.35 -5.76 -5.34
CA ILE A 105 1.30 -6.77 -5.22
C ILE A 105 1.92 -8.17 -5.19
N LEU A 106 2.95 -8.41 -6.02
CA LEU A 106 3.63 -9.70 -6.09
C LEU A 106 4.32 -10.07 -4.77
N VAL A 107 5.09 -9.15 -4.17
CA VAL A 107 5.82 -9.42 -2.91
C VAL A 107 4.85 -9.71 -1.77
N VAL A 108 3.82 -8.87 -1.60
CA VAL A 108 2.79 -9.06 -0.57
C VAL A 108 2.05 -10.38 -0.79
N SER A 109 1.67 -10.69 -2.03
CA SER A 109 0.97 -11.94 -2.37
C SER A 109 1.82 -13.19 -2.09
N GLN A 110 3.12 -13.15 -2.40
CA GLN A 110 4.05 -14.25 -2.12
C GLN A 110 4.20 -14.50 -0.62
N LYS A 111 4.26 -13.44 0.19
CA LYS A 111 4.37 -13.56 1.64
C LYS A 111 3.11 -14.15 2.26
N ILE A 112 1.95 -13.61 1.90
CA ILE A 112 0.63 -14.15 2.28
C ILE A 112 0.52 -15.63 1.92
N SER A 113 0.96 -16.01 0.71
CA SER A 113 0.94 -17.40 0.25
C SER A 113 1.84 -18.29 1.12
N LYS A 114 3.06 -17.84 1.46
CA LYS A 114 3.96 -18.56 2.37
C LYS A 114 3.37 -18.70 3.78
N GLY A 115 2.80 -17.63 4.33
CA GLY A 115 2.14 -17.65 5.64
C GLY A 115 0.97 -18.64 5.68
N ASN A 116 0.17 -18.68 4.62
CA ASN A 116 -0.95 -19.62 4.50
C ASN A 116 -0.48 -21.08 4.39
N ILE A 117 0.63 -21.35 3.67
CA ILE A 117 1.22 -22.70 3.60
C ILE A 117 1.67 -23.15 4.99
N VAL A 118 2.34 -22.27 5.75
CA VAL A 118 2.78 -22.58 7.11
C VAL A 118 1.58 -22.85 8.03
N GLU A 119 0.52 -22.02 7.96
CA GLU A 119 -0.71 -22.23 8.74
C GLU A 119 -1.44 -23.53 8.36
N SER A 120 -1.43 -23.92 7.08
CA SER A 120 -2.03 -25.19 6.64
C SER A 120 -1.26 -26.43 7.08
N ASN A 121 0.05 -26.31 7.32
CA ASN A 121 0.91 -27.42 7.76
C ASN A 121 0.88 -27.64 9.29
N ILE A 122 0.23 -26.74 10.03
CA ILE A 122 0.12 -26.80 11.51
C ILE A 122 -1.25 -27.33 11.96
N LYS A 123 -2.23 -27.46 11.05
CA LYS A 123 -3.57 -28.03 11.31
C LYS A 123 -3.64 -29.50 10.92
#